data_AF-A0A9Q0G3W4-F1
#
_entry.id   AF-A0A9Q0G3W4-F1
#
_cell.length_a   1.000
_cell.length_b   1.000
_cell.length_c   1.000
_cell.angle_alpha   90.00
_cell.angle_beta   90.00
_cell.angle_gamma   90.00
#
_symmetry.space_group_name_H-M   'P 1'
#
loop_
_entity.id
_entity.type
_entity.pdbx_description
1 polymer ?
#
loop_
_entity_poly.entity_id
_entity_poly.type
_entity_poly.pdbx_seq_one_letter_code
_entity_poly.pdbx_strand_id
1 'polypeptide(L)' 'MDGETPVKEAEVIEGGFKELGFDVYPNREATIEKDCTSITIRSTITYESEDTKLEFASLVTTKPLEIIAEAIAEYLT' A
#
# COMPACT_ATOMS: atom_id res chain seq x y z
N MET A 1 10.71 -21.87 13.20
CA MET A 1 9.63 -20.89 13.42
C MET A 1 9.12 -20.58 12.04
N ASP A 2 7.90 -20.98 11.75
CA ASP A 2 7.21 -20.53 10.54
C ASP A 2 6.96 -19.04 10.77
N GLY A 3 7.81 -18.20 10.17
CA GLY A 3 7.76 -16.76 10.37
C GLY A 3 6.61 -16.23 9.54
N GLU A 4 5.46 -16.01 10.17
CA GLU A 4 4.34 -15.34 9.52
C GLU A 4 4.83 -14.01 8.93
N THR A 5 4.60 -13.80 7.64
CA THR A 5 4.93 -12.55 6.96
C THR A 5 4.09 -11.43 7.59
N PRO A 6 4.67 -10.39 8.19
CA PRO A 6 3.90 -9.27 8.72
C PRO A 6 3.11 -8.59 7.59
N VAL A 7 1.79 -8.55 7.78
CA VAL A 7 0.82 -7.90 6.87
C VAL A 7 0.18 -6.72 7.58
N LYS A 8 0.06 -5.60 6.88
CA LYS A 8 -0.66 -4.41 7.32
C LYS A 8 -1.70 -4.03 6.29
N GLU A 9 -2.96 -4.05 6.73
CA GLU A 9 -4.11 -3.64 5.95
C GLU A 9 -4.62 -2.28 6.43
N ALA A 10 -5.12 -1.46 5.51
CA ALA A 10 -5.70 -0.16 5.80
C ALA A 10 -6.87 0.14 4.85
N GLU A 11 -7.71 1.09 5.24
CA GLU A 11 -8.81 1.62 4.42
C GLU A 11 -8.74 3.14 4.40
N VAL A 12 -9.02 3.73 3.23
CA VAL A 12 -9.21 5.18 3.10
C VAL A 12 -10.66 5.52 3.43
N ILE A 13 -10.88 6.12 4.60
CA ILE A 13 -12.23 6.48 5.07
C ILE A 13 -12.66 7.90 4.68
N GLU A 14 -11.71 8.80 4.39
CA GLU A 14 -11.97 10.20 4.03
C GLU A 14 -10.95 10.77 3.02
N GLY A 15 -11.27 11.92 2.42
CA GLY A 15 -10.39 12.67 1.52
C GLY A 15 -10.61 12.41 0.02
N GLY A 16 -9.67 12.88 -0.80
CA GLY A 16 -9.83 13.01 -2.25
C GLY A 16 -10.24 11.73 -2.99
N PHE A 17 -9.74 10.55 -2.60
CA PHE A 17 -10.18 9.28 -3.21
C PHE A 17 -11.66 9.00 -2.96
N LYS A 18 -12.16 9.26 -1.75
CA LYS A 18 -13.57 9.10 -1.41
C LYS A 18 -14.44 10.15 -2.11
N GLU A 19 -13.97 11.39 -2.23
CA GLU A 19 -14.66 12.45 -2.98
C GLU A 19 -14.77 12.12 -4.48
N LEU A 20 -13.77 11.44 -5.03
CA LEU A 20 -13.76 10.91 -6.39
C LEU A 20 -14.58 9.61 -6.55
N GLY A 21 -15.23 9.13 -5.49
CA GLY A 21 -16.09 7.94 -5.52
C GLY A 21 -15.33 6.61 -5.53
N PHE A 22 -14.11 6.58 -4.99
CA PHE A 22 -13.35 5.34 -4.78
C PHE A 22 -13.46 4.85 -3.35
N ASP A 23 -13.65 3.54 -3.21
CA ASP A 23 -13.33 2.80 -2.00
C ASP A 23 -11.95 2.18 -2.17
N VAL A 24 -10.97 2.56 -1.33
CA VAL A 24 -9.55 2.21 -1.51
C VAL A 24 -9.01 1.47 -0.30
N TYR A 25 -8.37 0.34 -0.57
CA TYR A 25 -7.83 -0.59 0.41
C TYR A 25 -6.34 -0.86 0.14
N PRO A 26 -5.43 -0.10 0.76
CA PRO A 26 -4.00 -0.39 0.71
C PRO A 26 -3.66 -1.62 1.57
N ASN A 27 -2.98 -2.58 0.97
CA ASN A 27 -2.36 -3.70 1.65
C ASN A 27 -0.83 -3.60 1.53
N ARG A 28 -0.11 -3.86 2.62
CA ARG A 28 1.36 -3.93 2.64
C ARG A 28 1.83 -5.18 3.37
N GLU A 29 2.72 -5.90 2.73
CA GLU A 29 3.32 -7.13 3.24
C GLU A 29 4.84 -6.96 3.23
N ALA A 30 5.49 -7.33 4.33
CA ALA A 30 6.94 -7.26 4.43
C ALA A 30 7.53 -8.65 4.67
N THR A 31 8.42 -9.08 3.79
CA THR A 31 9.14 -10.36 3.92
C THR A 31 10.58 -10.08 4.31
N ILE A 32 11.03 -10.71 5.40
CA ILE A 32 12.42 -10.68 5.86
C ILE A 32 13.13 -11.89 5.26
N GLU A 33 14.22 -11.68 4.53
CA GLU A 33 15.00 -12.79 3.98
C GLU A 33 15.82 -13.49 5.06
N LYS A 34 16.26 -14.73 4.78
CA LYS A 34 16.93 -15.60 5.76
C LYS A 34 18.20 -14.99 6.36
N ASP A 35 18.88 -14.12 5.62
CA ASP A 35 20.11 -13.47 6.05
C ASP A 35 19.86 -12.25 6.97
N CYS A 36 18.58 -11.88 7.22
CA CYS A 36 18.13 -10.79 8.10
C CYS A 36 18.69 -9.39 7.78
N THR A 37 19.43 -9.24 6.68
CA THR A 37 20.06 -7.98 6.26
C THR A 37 19.21 -7.21 5.24
N SER A 38 18.21 -7.86 4.65
CA SER A 38 17.32 -7.30 3.64
C SER A 38 15.85 -7.57 4.00
N ILE A 39 15.00 -6.59 3.70
CA ILE A 39 13.55 -6.69 3.81
C ILE A 39 12.97 -6.28 2.46
N THR A 40 12.07 -7.11 1.92
CA THR A 40 11.28 -6.77 0.74
C THR A 40 9.88 -6.35 1.17
N ILE A 41 9.46 -5.14 0.80
CA ILE A 41 8.12 -4.62 1.06
C ILE A 41 7.30 -4.68 -0.22
N ARG A 42 6.25 -5.51 -0.23
CA ARG A 42 5.25 -5.56 -1.29
C ARG A 42 4.06 -4.70 -0.88
N SER A 43 3.64 -3.79 -1.75
CA SER A 43 2.46 -2.95 -1.52
C SER A 43 1.48 -3.11 -2.68
N THR A 44 0.20 -3.28 -2.35
CA THR A 44 -0.89 -3.44 -3.31
C THR A 44 -2.01 -2.48 -2.93
N ILE A 45 -2.64 -1.86 -3.93
CA ILE A 45 -3.85 -1.06 -3.72
C ILE A 45 -4.97 -1.78 -4.46
N THR A 46 -5.97 -2.21 -3.71
CA THR A 46 -7.25 -2.65 -4.27
C THR A 46 -8.21 -1.48 -4.16
N TYR A 47 -8.99 -1.22 -5.20
CA TYR A 47 -10.01 -0.20 -5.17
C TYR A 47 -11.26 -0.62 -5.94
N GLU A 48 -12.39 -0.09 -5.51
CA GLU A 48 -13.66 -0.18 -6.21
C GLU A 48 -14.07 1.23 -6.63
N SER A 49 -14.65 1.36 -7.83
CA SER A 49 -15.10 2.63 -8.39
C SER A 49 -16.48 2.48 -9.03
N GLU A 50 -17.30 3.52 -8.92
CA GLU A 50 -18.52 3.61 -9.71
C GLU A 50 -18.20 3.59 -11.22
N ASP A 51 -18.95 2.85 -12.03
CA ASP A 51 -18.74 2.73 -13.49
C ASP A 51 -18.69 4.09 -14.20
N THR A 52 -19.39 5.09 -13.66
CA THR A 52 -19.44 6.47 -14.18
C THR A 52 -18.16 7.28 -13.95
N LYS A 53 -17.18 6.72 -13.21
CA LYS A 53 -15.96 7.41 -12.77
C LYS A 53 -14.67 6.66 -13.11
N LEU A 54 -14.75 5.67 -13.99
CA LEU A 54 -13.59 4.86 -14.45
C LEU A 54 -12.45 5.71 -15.04
N GLU A 55 -12.72 6.91 -15.55
CA GLU A 55 -11.68 7.83 -16.05
C GLU A 55 -10.65 8.21 -14.98
N PHE A 56 -11.04 8.21 -13.71
CA PHE A 56 -10.16 8.52 -12.58
C PHE A 56 -9.35 7.33 -12.07
N ALA A 57 -9.59 6.12 -12.59
CA ALA A 57 -8.86 4.91 -12.18
C ALA A 57 -7.34 5.06 -12.36
N SER A 58 -6.93 5.85 -13.36
CA SER A 58 -5.53 6.19 -13.64
C SER A 58 -4.85 7.02 -12.54
N LEU A 59 -5.62 7.65 -11.64
CA LEU A 59 -5.10 8.44 -10.52
C LEU A 59 -4.65 7.55 -9.34
N VAL A 60 -5.11 6.30 -9.28
CA VAL A 60 -4.69 5.37 -8.23
C VAL A 60 -3.26 4.92 -8.51
N THR A 61 -2.34 5.23 -7.60
CA THR A 61 -0.91 4.95 -7.75
C THR A 61 -0.32 4.44 -6.45
N THR A 62 0.65 3.53 -6.56
CA THR A 62 1.42 3.00 -5.42
C THR A 62 2.58 3.90 -5.01
N LYS A 63 2.83 5.02 -5.71
CA LYS A 63 3.97 5.90 -5.44
C LYS A 63 4.01 6.45 -3.99
N PRO A 64 2.90 6.85 -3.36
CA PRO A 64 2.91 7.23 -1.95
C PRO A 64 3.36 6.10 -1.03
N LEU A 65 3.00 4.85 -1.34
CA LEU A 65 3.43 3.69 -0.57
C LEU A 65 4.94 3.45 -0.73
N GLU A 66 5.49 3.61 -1.93
CA GLU A 66 6.94 3.57 -2.18
C GLU A 66 7.67 4.61 -1.32
N ILE A 67 7.23 5.87 -1.33
CA ILE A 67 7.83 6.96 -0.53
C ILE A 67 7.79 6.64 0.97
N ILE A 68 6.68 6.09 1.47
CA ILE A 68 6.59 5.68 2.88
C ILE A 68 7.59 4.55 3.18
N ALA A 69 7.76 3.60 2.27
CA ALA A 69 8.71 2.50 2.46
C ALA A 69 10.16 3.01 2.51
N GLU A 70 10.52 3.94 1.62
CA GLU A 70 11.83 4.61 1.63
C GLU A 70 12.05 5.39 2.93
N ALA A 71 11.08 6.20 3.36
CA ALA A 71 11.18 6.97 4.60
C ALA A 71 11.33 6.07 5.85
N ILE A 72 10.67 4.92 5.88
CA ILE A 72 10.85 3.92 6.96
C ILE A 72 12.26 3.35 6.92
N ALA A 73 12.77 3.00 5.73
CA ALA A 73 14.13 2.46 5.59
C ALA A 73 15.19 3.49 6.04
N GLU A 74 15.05 4.75 5.64
CA GLU A 74 15.92 5.85 6.07
C GLU A 74 15.88 6.06 7.59
N TYR A 75 14.70 5.98 8.22
CA TYR A 75 14.57 6.16 9.67
C TYR A 75 15.23 5.03 10.50
N LEU A 76 15.29 3.81 9.94
CA LEU A 76 15.85 2.63 10.61
C LEU A 76 17.36 2.48 10.42
N THR A 77 18.00 3.33 9.61
CA THR A 77 19.44 3.28 9.27
C THR A 77 20.20 4.35 10.06
#